data_AF-A0A965PPR0-F1
#
_entry.id   AF-A0A965PPR0-F1
#
_cell.length_a   1.000
_cell.length_b   1.000
_cell.length_c   1.000
_cell.angle_alpha   90.00
_cell.angle_beta   90.00
_cell.angle_gamma   90.00
#
_symmetry.space_group_name_H-M   'P 1'
#
loop_
_entity.id
_entity.type
_entity.pdbx_description
1 polymer ?
#
loop_
_entity_poly.entity_id
_entity_poly.type
_entity_poly.pdbx_seq_one_letter_code
_entity_poly.pdbx_strand_id
1 'polypeptide(L)'
;MFLAAQQLRDAGMDEASAIDRLYPSAASSGLKDREIEAAVKSAYRRTARQPLGTSINPFKPKEPIRLEPCPQPSHHADDVRRFLLSAFNEGDRVCIVGAIHQDDSERPSGKGTIKTREEWLKQFHAGVELPDTYVGAYVCINPCGQSRRSDDITNFRHALIEFDSGTMEEQWSVISALELPCSAVIHSGSRSVHAWVKVEAKDAKEYEERVSYLYAKMSQFDIDPKNKDASRLSRLPGAPRKLANAHQALLATNTGRSGWSEWKAHMEAMNLP
;
A
#
# COMPACT_ATOMS: atom_id res chain seq x y z
N MET A 1 16.63 -7.01 -39.92
CA MET A 1 16.33 -8.26 -40.66
C MET A 1 16.15 -9.46 -39.71
N PHE A 2 17.20 -9.97 -39.05
CA PHE A 2 17.14 -11.19 -38.23
C PHE A 2 16.01 -11.21 -37.17
N LEU A 3 15.82 -10.12 -36.42
CA LEU A 3 14.74 -10.00 -35.44
C LEU A 3 13.33 -10.05 -36.07
N ALA A 4 13.16 -9.47 -37.25
CA ALA A 4 11.88 -9.52 -37.97
C ALA A 4 11.58 -10.95 -38.46
N ALA A 5 12.60 -11.68 -38.92
CA ALA A 5 12.46 -13.09 -39.28
C ALA A 5 12.10 -13.96 -38.06
N GLN A 6 12.66 -13.68 -36.87
CA GLN A 6 12.27 -14.36 -35.64
C GLN A 6 10.80 -14.12 -35.28
N GLN A 7 10.28 -12.91 -35.48
CA GLN A 7 8.87 -12.59 -35.22
C GLN A 7 7.94 -13.34 -36.18
N LEU A 8 8.27 -13.42 -37.47
CA LEU A 8 7.47 -14.19 -38.44
C LEU A 8 7.48 -15.68 -38.12
N ARG A 9 8.64 -16.22 -37.74
CA ARG A 9 8.77 -17.61 -37.27
C ARG A 9 7.90 -17.87 -36.05
N ASP A 10 7.95 -17.00 -35.05
CA ASP A 10 7.18 -17.14 -33.80
C ASP A 10 5.67 -16.94 -34.04
N ALA A 11 5.29 -16.26 -35.12
CA ALA A 11 3.91 -16.15 -35.61
C ALA A 11 3.45 -17.37 -36.45
N GLY A 12 4.31 -18.39 -36.63
CA GLY A 12 3.98 -19.62 -37.35
C GLY A 12 4.09 -19.53 -38.88
N MET A 13 4.69 -18.46 -39.41
CA MET A 13 4.95 -18.33 -40.84
C MET A 13 6.14 -19.21 -41.23
N ASP A 14 6.02 -19.97 -42.33
CA ASP A 14 7.11 -20.80 -42.84
C ASP A 14 8.27 -19.94 -43.40
N GLU A 15 9.45 -20.55 -43.51
CA GLU A 15 10.68 -19.87 -43.89
C GLU A 15 10.59 -19.22 -45.29
N ALA A 16 9.99 -19.91 -46.27
CA ALA A 16 9.89 -19.41 -47.64
C ALA A 16 8.98 -18.18 -47.72
N SER A 17 7.81 -18.24 -47.07
CA SER A 17 6.90 -17.10 -46.95
C SER A 17 7.52 -15.91 -46.21
N ALA A 18 8.39 -16.17 -45.23
CA ALA A 18 9.09 -15.11 -44.49
C ALA A 18 10.18 -14.43 -45.31
N ILE A 19 10.89 -15.18 -46.17
CA ILE A 19 11.83 -14.60 -47.14
C ILE A 19 11.08 -13.67 -48.09
N ASP A 20 10.03 -14.15 -48.74
CA ASP A 20 9.25 -13.34 -49.70
C ASP A 20 8.69 -12.07 -49.07
N ARG A 21 8.27 -12.14 -47.79
CA ARG A 21 7.73 -10.99 -47.06
C ARG A 21 8.79 -9.97 -46.67
N LEU A 22 10.01 -10.40 -46.31
CA LEU A 22 11.07 -9.50 -45.83
C LEU A 22 11.97 -8.99 -46.95
N TYR A 23 12.02 -9.70 -48.08
CA TYR A 23 12.91 -9.40 -49.20
C TYR A 23 12.73 -7.98 -49.79
N PRO A 24 11.51 -7.50 -50.11
CA PRO A 24 11.33 -6.17 -50.70
C PRO A 24 11.86 -5.04 -49.80
N SER A 25 11.61 -5.13 -48.49
CA SER A 25 12.07 -4.15 -47.52
C SER A 25 13.57 -4.24 -47.27
N ALA A 26 14.14 -5.45 -47.18
CA ALA A 26 15.56 -5.64 -46.94
C ALA A 26 16.43 -5.23 -48.16
N ALA A 27 15.98 -5.55 -49.38
CA ALA A 27 16.66 -5.14 -50.62
C ALA A 27 16.67 -3.61 -50.78
N SER A 28 15.56 -2.94 -50.42
CA SER A 28 15.48 -1.47 -50.43
C SER A 28 16.44 -0.79 -49.44
N SER A 29 16.90 -1.54 -48.43
CA SER A 29 17.89 -1.09 -47.44
C SER A 29 19.34 -1.46 -47.83
N GLY A 30 19.57 -1.95 -49.05
CA GLY A 30 20.89 -2.22 -49.61
C GLY A 30 21.53 -3.55 -49.16
N LEU A 31 20.78 -4.44 -48.52
CA LEU A 31 21.25 -5.79 -48.16
C LEU A 31 21.35 -6.66 -49.41
N LYS A 32 22.43 -7.45 -49.53
CA LYS A 32 22.59 -8.40 -50.65
C LYS A 32 21.73 -9.64 -50.41
N ASP A 33 21.26 -10.25 -51.49
CA ASP A 33 20.38 -11.44 -51.45
C ASP A 33 20.89 -12.54 -50.52
N ARG A 34 22.19 -12.84 -50.59
CA ARG A 34 22.84 -13.85 -49.74
C ARG A 34 22.78 -13.51 -48.24
N GLU A 35 22.82 -12.21 -47.89
CA GLU A 35 22.76 -11.76 -46.49
C GLU A 35 21.32 -11.84 -45.95
N ILE A 36 20.34 -11.54 -46.80
CA ILE A 36 18.91 -11.67 -46.48
C ILE A 36 18.59 -13.15 -46.22
N GLU A 37 18.93 -14.02 -47.17
CA GLU A 37 18.71 -15.46 -47.03
C GLU A 37 19.42 -16.05 -45.81
N ALA A 38 20.70 -15.71 -45.60
CA ALA A 38 21.46 -16.23 -44.47
C ALA A 38 20.85 -15.81 -43.12
N ALA A 39 20.35 -14.57 -43.03
CA ALA A 39 19.75 -14.08 -41.81
C ALA A 39 18.34 -14.67 -41.55
N VAL A 40 17.53 -14.95 -42.59
CA VAL A 40 16.25 -15.66 -42.40
C VAL A 40 16.51 -17.12 -42.02
N LYS A 41 17.35 -17.84 -42.78
CA LYS A 41 17.76 -19.23 -42.47
C LYS A 41 18.28 -19.36 -41.04
N SER A 42 19.13 -18.43 -40.60
CA SER A 42 19.68 -18.42 -39.24
C SER A 42 18.59 -18.24 -38.18
N ALA A 43 17.59 -17.39 -38.44
CA ALA A 43 16.46 -17.20 -37.52
C ALA A 43 15.58 -18.46 -37.44
N TYR A 44 15.42 -19.19 -38.53
CA TYR A 44 14.57 -20.39 -38.61
C TYR A 44 15.25 -21.70 -38.18
N ARG A 45 16.57 -21.69 -37.90
CA ARG A 45 17.29 -22.86 -37.34
C ARG A 45 16.78 -23.34 -35.99
N ARG A 46 16.10 -22.48 -35.23
CA ARG A 46 15.49 -22.82 -33.94
C ARG A 46 13.98 -22.98 -34.14
N THR A 47 13.36 -23.90 -33.41
CA THR A 47 11.90 -24.02 -33.39
C THR A 47 11.26 -22.70 -32.99
N ALA A 48 10.07 -22.42 -33.53
CA ALA A 48 9.27 -21.28 -33.10
C ALA A 48 9.20 -21.29 -31.58
N ARG A 49 9.50 -20.16 -30.94
CA ARG A 49 9.20 -20.03 -29.52
C ARG A 49 7.72 -20.32 -29.37
N GLN A 50 7.33 -21.07 -28.34
CA GLN A 50 5.90 -21.14 -28.03
C GLN A 50 5.40 -19.69 -28.04
N PRO A 51 4.30 -19.39 -28.75
CA PRO A 51 3.66 -18.11 -28.56
C PRO A 51 3.50 -17.91 -27.04
N LEU A 52 3.37 -16.68 -26.55
CA LEU A 52 2.66 -16.53 -25.28
C LEU A 52 1.26 -17.11 -25.55
N GLY A 53 1.15 -18.42 -25.38
CA GLY A 53 -0.08 -19.14 -25.35
C GLY A 53 -0.87 -18.42 -24.30
N THR A 54 -2.09 -18.07 -24.68
CA THR A 54 -3.20 -17.81 -23.78
C THR A 54 -3.05 -18.71 -22.56
N SER A 55 -2.36 -18.19 -21.55
CA SER A 55 -2.43 -18.72 -20.22
C SER A 55 -3.90 -18.58 -19.92
N ILE A 56 -4.59 -19.72 -19.85
CA ILE A 56 -5.80 -19.82 -19.07
C ILE A 56 -5.29 -19.62 -17.64
N ASN A 57 -5.02 -18.37 -17.31
CA ASN A 57 -4.75 -17.94 -15.98
C ASN A 57 -6.14 -17.97 -15.34
N PRO A 58 -6.44 -18.91 -14.42
CA PRO A 58 -7.74 -18.99 -13.78
C PRO A 58 -8.04 -17.71 -12.96
N PHE A 59 -7.05 -16.81 -12.86
CA PHE A 59 -7.09 -15.52 -12.20
C PHE A 59 -6.87 -14.33 -13.14
N LYS A 60 -7.13 -14.43 -14.45
CA LYS A 60 -7.41 -13.19 -15.20
C LYS A 60 -8.80 -12.75 -14.76
N PRO A 61 -8.97 -11.72 -13.91
CA PRO A 61 -10.30 -11.30 -13.51
C PRO A 61 -11.11 -11.02 -14.78
N LYS A 62 -12.31 -11.59 -14.86
CA LYS A 62 -13.19 -11.48 -16.05
C LYS A 62 -13.55 -10.02 -16.36
N GLU A 63 -13.32 -9.13 -15.42
CA GLU A 63 -13.46 -7.68 -15.54
C GLU A 63 -12.13 -7.03 -15.17
N PRO A 64 -11.75 -5.90 -15.79
CA PRO A 64 -10.66 -5.08 -15.26
C PRO A 64 -10.94 -4.80 -13.79
N ILE A 65 -9.96 -4.99 -12.91
CA ILE A 65 -10.09 -4.63 -11.49
C ILE A 65 -10.44 -3.15 -11.45
N ARG A 66 -11.71 -2.86 -11.22
CA ARG A 66 -12.18 -1.50 -11.05
C ARG A 66 -11.78 -1.11 -9.64
N LEU A 67 -10.56 -0.61 -9.49
CA LEU A 67 -10.12 -0.03 -8.23
C LEU A 67 -11.11 1.09 -7.89
N GLU A 68 -11.73 0.97 -6.72
CA GLU A 68 -12.55 2.05 -6.17
C GLU A 68 -11.72 3.34 -6.16
N PRO A 69 -12.29 4.48 -6.61
CA PRO A 69 -11.56 5.73 -6.64
C PRO A 69 -11.08 6.09 -5.24
N CYS A 70 -9.91 6.74 -5.18
CA CYS A 70 -9.37 7.21 -3.91
C CYS A 70 -10.38 8.12 -3.19
N PRO A 71 -10.78 7.80 -1.94
CA PRO A 71 -11.63 8.67 -1.16
C PRO A 71 -10.99 10.04 -1.02
N GLN A 72 -11.79 11.09 -1.15
CA GLN A 72 -11.30 12.45 -0.96
C GLN A 72 -11.24 12.77 0.54
N PRO A 73 -10.17 13.41 1.03
CA PRO A 73 -10.09 13.89 2.40
C PRO A 73 -11.29 14.76 2.74
N SER A 74 -12.01 14.40 3.80
CA SER A 74 -13.10 15.19 4.38
C SER A 74 -12.87 15.37 5.87
N HIS A 75 -13.59 16.33 6.46
CA HIS A 75 -13.44 16.72 7.86
C HIS A 75 -14.81 16.70 8.53
N HIS A 76 -15.34 15.50 8.75
CA HIS A 76 -16.58 15.32 9.50
C HIS A 76 -16.27 15.13 10.98
N ALA A 77 -17.06 15.76 11.85
CA ALA A 77 -16.93 15.60 13.30
C ALA A 77 -16.98 14.13 13.74
N ASP A 78 -17.70 13.29 12.99
CA ASP A 78 -17.84 11.85 13.26
C ASP A 78 -16.60 11.01 12.87
N ASP A 79 -15.64 11.55 12.10
CA ASP A 79 -14.51 10.76 11.60
C ASP A 79 -13.67 10.14 12.71
N VAL A 80 -13.40 10.90 13.77
CA VAL A 80 -12.68 10.38 14.94
C VAL A 80 -13.46 9.29 15.66
N ARG A 81 -14.80 9.39 15.71
CA ARG A 81 -15.66 8.33 16.28
C ARG A 81 -15.57 7.06 15.44
N ARG A 82 -15.73 7.16 14.12
CA ARG A 82 -15.62 6.00 13.20
C ARG A 82 -14.25 5.35 13.29
N PHE A 83 -13.19 6.16 13.34
CA PHE A 83 -11.82 5.69 13.52
C PHE A 83 -11.66 4.91 14.84
N LEU A 84 -12.07 5.49 15.97
CA LEU A 84 -11.93 4.86 17.29
C LEU A 84 -12.70 3.54 17.38
N LEU A 85 -13.92 3.49 16.85
CA LEU A 85 -14.75 2.27 16.85
C LEU A 85 -14.22 1.19 15.91
N SER A 86 -13.54 1.57 14.82
CA SER A 86 -12.99 0.63 13.85
C SER A 86 -11.64 0.04 14.30
N ALA A 87 -10.78 0.87 14.90
CA ALA A 87 -9.43 0.45 15.30
C ALA A 87 -9.41 -0.16 16.72
N PHE A 88 -10.22 0.35 17.66
CA PHE A 88 -10.11 0.00 19.07
C PHE A 88 -11.34 -0.74 19.61
N ASN A 89 -11.09 -1.70 20.50
CA ASN A 89 -12.13 -2.45 21.20
C ASN A 89 -12.60 -1.70 22.45
N GLU A 90 -13.72 -2.14 23.01
CA GLU A 90 -14.23 -1.62 24.27
C GLU A 90 -13.20 -1.82 25.40
N GLY A 91 -12.96 -0.78 26.20
CA GLY A 91 -11.99 -0.82 27.29
C GLY A 91 -10.53 -0.70 26.87
N ASP A 92 -10.20 -0.73 25.56
CA ASP A 92 -8.84 -0.46 25.10
C ASP A 92 -8.41 0.93 25.56
N ARG A 93 -7.17 1.04 26.04
CA ARG A 93 -6.57 2.31 26.44
C ARG A 93 -5.69 2.84 25.31
N VAL A 94 -6.03 4.04 24.84
CA VAL A 94 -5.47 4.65 23.63
C VAL A 94 -4.64 5.87 24.03
N CYS A 95 -3.39 5.92 23.57
CA CYS A 95 -2.50 7.05 23.78
C CYS A 95 -2.62 8.05 22.62
N ILE A 96 -2.94 9.30 22.93
CA ILE A 96 -2.96 10.42 21.99
C ILE A 96 -1.92 11.46 22.40
N VAL A 97 -1.10 11.88 21.45
CA VAL A 97 0.03 12.79 21.66
C VAL A 97 -0.20 14.06 20.84
N GLY A 98 -0.17 15.22 21.50
CA GLY A 98 -0.20 16.50 20.82
C GLY A 98 1.09 16.76 20.02
N ALA A 99 0.95 17.38 18.86
CA ALA A 99 2.06 17.83 18.04
C ALA A 99 2.39 19.29 18.36
N ILE A 100 3.68 19.63 18.43
CA ILE A 100 4.15 21.02 18.50
C ILE A 100 4.91 21.38 17.23
N HIS A 101 5.03 22.67 16.97
CA HIS A 101 5.94 23.20 15.97
C HIS A 101 7.37 23.10 16.51
N GLN A 102 8.24 22.39 15.78
CA GLN A 102 9.66 22.30 16.06
C GLN A 102 10.41 22.44 14.73
N ASP A 103 11.20 23.50 14.62
CA ASP A 103 11.84 23.93 13.37
C ASP A 103 10.78 24.08 12.27
N ASP A 104 11.03 23.61 11.05
CA ASP A 104 10.05 23.63 9.94
C ASP A 104 9.08 22.42 9.95
N SER A 105 8.94 21.73 11.08
CA SER A 105 8.17 20.48 11.16
C SER A 105 7.19 20.41 12.33
N GLU A 106 6.14 19.60 12.17
CA GLU A 106 5.27 19.21 13.29
C GLU A 106 5.78 17.91 13.89
N ARG A 107 5.99 17.88 15.21
CA ARG A 107 6.45 16.67 15.89
C ARG A 107 5.65 16.37 17.15
N PRO A 108 5.39 15.09 17.45
CA PRO A 108 4.75 14.70 18.69
C PRO A 108 5.61 15.14 19.88
N SER A 109 4.98 15.73 20.90
CA SER A 109 5.68 16.21 22.09
C SER A 109 5.16 15.55 23.37
N GLY A 110 6.09 15.10 24.21
CA GLY A 110 5.79 14.52 25.51
C GLY A 110 5.31 13.06 25.47
N LYS A 111 4.69 12.64 26.58
CA LYS A 111 4.25 11.25 26.81
C LYS A 111 2.90 10.93 26.17
N GLY A 112 2.11 11.95 25.85
CA GLY A 112 0.71 11.80 25.46
C GLY A 112 -0.24 11.64 26.64
N THR A 113 -1.52 11.66 26.35
CA THR A 113 -2.61 11.37 27.27
C THR A 113 -3.16 9.99 26.95
N ILE A 114 -3.41 9.17 27.98
CA ILE A 114 -3.96 7.82 27.81
C ILE A 114 -5.31 7.76 28.50
N LYS A 115 -6.34 7.41 27.74
CA LYS A 115 -7.72 7.22 28.20
C LYS A 115 -8.30 5.96 27.57
N THR A 116 -9.40 5.45 28.10
CA THR A 116 -10.13 4.39 27.41
C THR A 116 -10.72 4.90 26.09
N ARG A 117 -11.03 3.98 25.18
CA ARG A 117 -11.74 4.29 23.93
C ARG A 117 -13.02 5.08 24.22
N GLU A 118 -13.79 4.67 25.23
CA GLU A 118 -15.07 5.29 25.61
C GLU A 118 -14.89 6.73 26.12
N GLU A 119 -13.83 6.98 26.90
CA GLU A 119 -13.49 8.32 27.35
C GLU A 119 -13.10 9.23 26.18
N TRP A 120 -12.35 8.72 25.20
CA TRP A 120 -12.04 9.47 23.97
C TRP A 120 -13.27 9.71 23.11
N LEU A 121 -14.15 8.72 22.95
CA LEU A 121 -15.42 8.86 22.24
C LEU A 121 -16.30 9.94 22.86
N LYS A 122 -16.33 10.01 24.20
CA LYS A 122 -17.04 11.07 24.92
C LYS A 122 -16.38 12.43 24.71
N GLN A 123 -15.06 12.51 24.82
CA GLN A 123 -14.34 13.77 24.66
C GLN A 123 -14.48 14.32 23.23
N PHE A 124 -14.32 13.49 22.22
CA PHE A 124 -14.34 13.90 20.81
C PHE A 124 -15.70 13.72 20.13
N HIS A 125 -16.78 13.72 20.89
CA HIS A 125 -18.14 13.53 20.36
C HIS A 125 -18.54 14.58 19.30
N ALA A 126 -17.93 15.78 19.36
CA ALA A 126 -18.17 16.88 18.42
C ALA A 126 -16.97 17.13 17.47
N GLY A 127 -16.02 16.19 17.39
CA GLY A 127 -14.75 16.33 16.66
C GLY A 127 -13.54 16.42 17.58
N VAL A 128 -12.35 16.53 16.98
CA VAL A 128 -11.09 16.54 17.73
C VAL A 128 -10.80 17.94 18.28
N GLU A 129 -10.93 18.09 19.60
CA GLU A 129 -10.57 19.31 20.33
C GLU A 129 -9.18 19.16 20.97
N LEU A 130 -8.24 20.03 20.59
CA LEU A 130 -6.87 20.04 21.11
C LEU A 130 -6.59 21.37 21.82
N PRO A 131 -5.76 21.37 22.88
CA PRO A 131 -5.18 22.60 23.43
C PRO A 131 -4.55 23.48 22.34
N ASP A 132 -4.64 24.81 22.49
CA ASP A 132 -4.14 25.77 21.51
C ASP A 132 -2.64 25.63 21.21
N THR A 133 -1.88 25.17 22.19
CA THR A 133 -0.44 24.90 22.10
C THR A 133 -0.09 23.78 21.13
N TYR A 134 -1.06 22.92 20.77
CA TYR A 134 -0.85 21.87 19.78
C TYR A 134 -1.23 22.32 18.38
N VAL A 135 -0.38 21.97 17.42
CA VAL A 135 -0.54 22.22 15.98
C VAL A 135 -1.10 21.02 15.22
N GLY A 136 -1.29 19.91 15.92
CA GLY A 136 -1.94 18.69 15.44
C GLY A 136 -1.89 17.61 16.51
N ALA A 137 -2.26 16.38 16.16
CA ALA A 137 -2.19 15.25 17.06
C ALA A 137 -1.74 13.97 16.36
N TYR A 138 -1.31 13.02 17.17
CA TYR A 138 -0.97 11.66 16.81
C TYR A 138 -1.64 10.70 17.77
N VAL A 139 -1.78 9.45 17.36
CA VAL A 139 -2.35 8.36 18.15
C VAL A 139 -1.47 7.12 18.01
N CYS A 140 -1.27 6.40 19.11
CA CYS A 140 -0.55 5.13 19.12
C CYS A 140 -1.39 4.07 18.40
N ILE A 141 -0.77 3.34 17.46
CA ILE A 141 -1.50 2.40 16.60
C ILE A 141 -2.09 1.19 17.35
N ASN A 142 -1.54 0.89 18.52
CA ASN A 142 -1.98 -0.20 19.37
C ASN A 142 -2.41 0.29 20.77
N PRO A 143 -3.37 -0.41 21.41
CA PRO A 143 -3.69 -0.19 22.82
C PRO A 143 -2.48 -0.34 23.72
N CYS A 144 -2.46 0.43 24.81
CA CYS A 144 -1.35 0.44 25.75
C CYS A 144 -1.84 0.52 27.20
N GLY A 145 -1.00 0.12 28.14
CA GLY A 145 -1.23 0.26 29.57
C GLY A 145 -1.02 1.70 30.01
N GLN A 146 -0.09 1.94 30.93
CA GLN A 146 0.10 3.26 31.55
C GLN A 146 0.97 4.22 30.71
N SER A 147 1.56 3.72 29.63
CA SER A 147 2.49 4.42 28.77
C SER A 147 2.48 3.83 27.37
N ARG A 148 2.91 4.62 26.38
CA ARG A 148 3.11 4.15 24.99
C ARG A 148 4.47 3.48 24.76
N ARG A 149 5.15 3.00 25.81
CA ARG A 149 6.41 2.28 25.63
C ARG A 149 6.12 0.90 25.05
N SER A 150 7.07 0.33 24.31
CA SER A 150 6.85 -0.92 23.60
C SER A 150 6.53 -2.10 24.53
N ASP A 151 7.06 -2.10 25.76
CA ASP A 151 6.81 -3.09 26.81
C ASP A 151 5.44 -2.94 27.49
N ASP A 152 4.74 -1.83 27.26
CA ASP A 152 3.44 -1.52 27.85
C ASP A 152 2.33 -1.55 26.79
N ILE A 153 2.60 -2.08 25.60
CA ILE A 153 1.58 -2.38 24.58
C ILE A 153 0.81 -3.62 25.01
N THR A 154 -0.52 -3.51 25.08
CA THR A 154 -1.38 -4.57 25.63
C THR A 154 -2.01 -5.44 24.58
N ASN A 155 -2.07 -4.99 23.32
CA ASN A 155 -2.65 -5.76 22.22
C ASN A 155 -1.97 -5.40 20.90
N PHE A 156 -1.46 -6.40 20.18
CA PHE A 156 -0.69 -6.21 18.94
C PHE A 156 -1.59 -6.32 17.71
N ARG A 157 -2.57 -5.42 17.61
CA ARG A 157 -3.64 -5.50 16.61
C ARG A 157 -3.21 -4.94 15.25
N HIS A 158 -2.40 -3.89 15.23
CA HIS A 158 -2.06 -3.17 14.02
C HIS A 158 -0.56 -2.99 13.80
N ALA A 159 -0.18 -2.96 12.53
CA ALA A 159 1.05 -2.39 12.05
C ALA A 159 0.76 -1.14 11.19
N LEU A 160 1.70 -0.20 11.16
CA LEU A 160 1.58 1.00 10.35
C LEU A 160 2.33 0.82 9.02
N ILE A 161 1.64 1.01 7.91
CA ILE A 161 2.27 1.30 6.62
C ILE A 161 2.09 2.78 6.34
N GLU A 162 3.20 3.50 6.21
CA GLU A 162 3.23 4.92 5.86
C GLU A 162 4.01 5.06 4.56
N PHE A 163 3.40 5.68 3.55
CA PHE A 163 4.04 5.92 2.27
C PHE A 163 4.81 7.24 2.32
N ASP A 164 6.07 7.19 1.92
CA ASP A 164 6.98 8.34 1.89
C ASP A 164 6.99 9.02 0.52
N SER A 165 6.38 8.44 -0.52
CA SER A 165 6.18 9.08 -1.81
C SER A 165 4.96 8.62 -2.60
N GLY A 166 4.84 9.16 -3.82
CA GLY A 166 3.66 9.03 -4.67
C GLY A 166 2.53 10.00 -4.33
N THR A 167 1.58 10.09 -5.24
CA THR A 167 0.30 10.79 -5.02
C THR A 167 -0.60 9.99 -4.08
N MET A 168 -1.63 10.63 -3.54
CA MET A 168 -2.62 9.95 -2.69
C MET A 168 -3.32 8.82 -3.45
N GLU A 169 -3.60 9.02 -4.75
CA GLU A 169 -4.22 8.03 -5.63
C GLU A 169 -3.30 6.82 -5.86
N GLU A 170 -1.99 7.04 -6.05
CA GLU A 170 -1.02 5.97 -6.20
C GLU A 170 -0.92 5.14 -4.92
N GLN A 171 -0.79 5.80 -3.77
CA GLN A 171 -0.73 5.15 -2.45
C GLN A 171 -2.02 4.34 -2.18
N TRP A 172 -3.18 4.92 -2.46
CA TRP A 172 -4.47 4.24 -2.34
C TRP A 172 -4.62 3.04 -3.27
N SER A 173 -4.11 3.16 -4.51
CA SER A 173 -4.14 2.07 -5.49
C SER A 173 -3.33 0.88 -4.99
N VAL A 174 -2.18 1.10 -4.34
CA VAL A 174 -1.40 0.02 -3.70
C VAL A 174 -2.21 -0.65 -2.59
N ILE A 175 -2.78 0.13 -1.67
CA ILE A 175 -3.59 -0.40 -0.55
C ILE A 175 -4.74 -1.26 -1.08
N SER A 176 -5.43 -0.77 -2.10
CA SER A 176 -6.62 -1.40 -2.68
C SER A 176 -6.28 -2.63 -3.51
N ALA A 177 -5.23 -2.56 -4.36
CA ALA A 177 -4.83 -3.67 -5.21
C ALA A 177 -4.26 -4.86 -4.43
N LEU A 178 -3.59 -4.60 -3.31
CA LEU A 178 -3.10 -5.64 -2.39
C LEU A 178 -4.16 -6.07 -1.37
N GLU A 179 -5.35 -5.47 -1.42
CA GLU A 179 -6.45 -5.71 -0.50
C GLU A 179 -6.01 -5.74 0.96
N LEU A 180 -5.13 -4.80 1.35
CA LEU A 180 -4.57 -4.74 2.70
C LEU A 180 -5.70 -4.70 3.74
N PRO A 181 -5.68 -5.57 4.77
CA PRO A 181 -6.75 -5.65 5.75
C PRO A 181 -6.64 -4.48 6.73
N CYS A 182 -7.14 -3.31 6.36
CA CYS A 182 -6.96 -2.09 7.16
C CYS A 182 -8.15 -1.84 8.08
N SER A 183 -7.89 -1.56 9.36
CA SER A 183 -8.92 -1.02 10.26
C SER A 183 -9.19 0.45 9.97
N ALA A 184 -8.16 1.21 9.58
CA ALA A 184 -8.25 2.61 9.19
C ALA A 184 -7.21 2.94 8.10
N VAL A 185 -7.58 3.86 7.20
CA VAL A 185 -6.69 4.50 6.24
C VAL A 185 -6.82 6.01 6.41
N ILE A 186 -5.71 6.70 6.62
CA ILE A 186 -5.70 8.09 7.11
C ILE A 186 -4.83 8.94 6.20
N HIS A 187 -5.36 10.03 5.69
CA HIS A 187 -4.56 11.05 5.04
C HIS A 187 -3.92 11.95 6.10
N SER A 188 -2.62 12.14 6.03
CA SER A 188 -1.83 12.92 6.99
C SER A 188 -2.18 14.41 7.06
N GLY A 189 -3.00 14.90 6.13
CA GLY A 189 -3.26 16.34 5.92
C GLY A 189 -2.16 17.03 5.12
N SER A 190 -1.28 16.25 4.48
CA SER A 190 -0.28 16.75 3.53
C SER A 190 -0.19 15.80 2.34
N ARG A 191 0.75 14.85 2.34
CA ARG A 191 0.98 13.93 1.22
C ARG A 191 0.86 12.45 1.58
N SER A 192 1.23 12.07 2.80
CA SER A 192 1.31 10.67 3.18
C SER A 192 -0.07 10.10 3.55
N VAL A 193 -0.31 8.86 3.15
CA VAL A 193 -1.39 7.98 3.60
C VAL A 193 -0.83 6.99 4.61
N HIS A 194 -1.49 6.89 5.76
CA HIS A 194 -1.20 5.94 6.82
C HIS A 194 -2.24 4.82 6.77
N ALA A 195 -1.82 3.59 6.45
CA ALA A 195 -2.66 2.41 6.47
C ALA A 195 -2.39 1.60 7.75
N TRP A 196 -3.43 1.41 8.56
CA TRP A 196 -3.37 0.62 9.80
C TRP A 196 -3.78 -0.81 9.49
N VAL A 197 -2.79 -1.65 9.20
CA VAL A 197 -2.99 -3.03 8.76
C VAL A 197 -3.23 -3.92 9.97
N LYS A 198 -4.33 -4.68 9.95
CA LYS A 198 -4.70 -5.68 10.96
C LYS A 198 -3.70 -6.84 10.90
N VAL A 199 -2.76 -6.85 11.84
CA VAL A 199 -1.82 -7.95 12.03
C VAL A 199 -2.27 -8.92 13.09
N GLU A 200 -3.12 -8.49 14.05
CA GLU A 200 -3.80 -9.36 15.04
C GLU A 200 -2.87 -10.41 15.67
N ALA A 201 -1.67 -10.00 16.06
CA ALA A 201 -0.69 -10.89 16.67
C ALA A 201 -1.05 -11.15 18.13
N LYS A 202 -0.85 -12.38 18.58
CA LYS A 202 -1.16 -12.80 19.96
C LYS A 202 -0.13 -12.29 20.98
N ASP A 203 1.09 -12.03 20.54
CA ASP A 203 2.21 -11.60 21.37
C ASP A 203 3.24 -10.80 20.55
N ALA A 204 4.24 -10.24 21.23
CA ALA A 204 5.27 -9.40 20.63
C ALA A 204 6.13 -10.15 19.59
N LYS A 205 6.34 -11.46 19.78
CA LYS A 205 7.15 -12.27 18.85
C LYS A 205 6.40 -12.48 17.54
N GLU A 206 5.14 -12.89 17.62
CA GLU A 206 4.29 -13.03 16.45
C GLU A 206 4.07 -11.69 15.75
N TYR A 207 4.01 -10.58 16.51
CA TYR A 207 3.95 -9.25 15.94
C TYR A 207 5.17 -8.96 15.07
N GLU A 208 6.38 -9.19 15.57
CA GLU A 208 7.62 -8.99 14.82
C GLU A 208 7.66 -9.85 13.55
N GLU A 209 7.24 -11.12 13.63
CA GLU A 209 7.16 -12.04 12.48
C GLU A 209 6.17 -11.55 11.42
N ARG A 210 4.95 -11.17 11.84
CA ARG A 210 3.89 -10.70 10.92
C ARG A 210 4.27 -9.35 10.29
N VAL A 211 4.80 -8.42 11.08
CA VAL A 211 5.26 -7.12 10.55
C VAL A 211 6.42 -7.30 9.59
N SER A 212 7.38 -8.18 9.89
CA SER A 212 8.48 -8.47 8.99
C SER A 212 8.00 -9.03 7.65
N TYR A 213 7.03 -9.95 7.68
CA TYR A 213 6.40 -10.48 6.46
C TYR A 213 5.66 -9.39 5.67
N LEU A 214 4.84 -8.58 6.35
CA LEU A 214 4.12 -7.47 5.72
C LEU A 214 5.09 -6.51 5.03
N TYR A 215 6.13 -6.07 5.74
CA TYR A 215 7.13 -5.15 5.19
C TYR A 215 7.93 -5.76 4.04
N ALA A 216 8.20 -7.07 4.05
CA ALA A 216 8.81 -7.73 2.91
C ALA A 216 7.93 -7.63 1.65
N LYS A 217 6.62 -7.90 1.77
CA LYS A 217 5.66 -7.75 0.67
C LYS A 217 5.49 -6.31 0.19
N MET A 218 5.68 -5.36 1.10
CA MET A 218 5.57 -3.94 0.80
C MET A 218 6.89 -3.29 0.34
N SER A 219 8.01 -4.02 0.36
CA SER A 219 9.36 -3.47 0.14
C SER A 219 9.61 -2.89 -1.26
N GLN A 220 8.79 -3.28 -2.23
CA GLN A 220 8.81 -2.74 -3.59
C GLN A 220 8.11 -1.38 -3.73
N PHE A 221 7.43 -0.92 -2.66
CA PHE A 221 6.79 0.39 -2.59
C PHE A 221 7.61 1.29 -1.65
N ASP A 222 7.55 2.59 -1.89
CA ASP A 222 8.30 3.59 -1.12
C ASP A 222 7.60 3.87 0.23
N ILE A 223 7.78 2.94 1.16
CA ILE A 223 7.24 2.97 2.52
C ILE A 223 8.35 3.25 3.53
N ASP A 224 8.05 3.92 4.66
CA ASP A 224 9.04 4.17 5.71
C ASP A 224 9.44 2.85 6.40
N PRO A 225 10.69 2.35 6.23
CA PRO A 225 11.12 1.08 6.80
C PRO A 225 11.26 1.11 8.33
N LYS A 226 11.20 2.29 8.96
CA LYS A 226 11.38 2.48 10.41
C LYS A 226 10.09 2.34 11.20
N ASN A 227 8.93 2.26 10.55
CA ASN A 227 7.62 2.29 11.21
C ASN A 227 7.11 0.93 11.74
N LYS A 228 8.03 -0.01 12.04
CA LYS A 228 7.70 -1.38 12.43
C LYS A 228 7.26 -1.55 13.89
N ASP A 229 7.58 -0.60 14.77
CA ASP A 229 7.33 -0.73 16.22
C ASP A 229 5.83 -0.76 16.57
N ALA A 230 5.43 -1.62 17.51
CA ALA A 230 4.04 -1.72 17.95
C ALA A 230 3.50 -0.45 18.62
N SER A 231 4.39 0.40 19.16
CA SER A 231 4.09 1.68 19.80
C SER A 231 4.11 2.87 18.85
N ARG A 232 4.18 2.62 17.53
CA ARG A 232 4.30 3.67 16.52
C ARG A 232 3.13 4.64 16.59
N LEU A 233 3.43 5.92 16.36
CA LEU A 233 2.45 6.99 16.27
C LEU A 233 2.03 7.17 14.81
N SER A 234 0.73 7.31 14.59
CA SER A 234 0.16 7.74 13.31
C SER A 234 -0.70 8.98 13.54
N ARG A 235 -1.08 9.67 12.46
CA ARG A 235 -1.92 10.86 12.49
C ARG A 235 -3.32 10.51 13.03
N LEU A 236 -3.88 11.37 13.89
CA LEU A 236 -5.23 11.26 14.43
C LEU A 236 -6.25 11.90 13.47
N PRO A 237 -7.18 11.15 12.85
CA PRO A 237 -8.17 11.71 11.96
C PRO A 237 -9.05 12.77 12.65
N GLY A 238 -9.35 13.85 11.94
CA GLY A 238 -10.08 15.00 12.46
C GLY A 238 -9.20 16.03 13.17
N ALA A 239 -7.95 15.70 13.52
CA ALA A 239 -7.04 16.66 14.12
C ALA A 239 -6.54 17.70 13.08
N PRO A 240 -6.34 18.97 13.47
CA PRO A 240 -5.76 19.96 12.58
C PRO A 240 -4.29 19.66 12.24
N ARG A 241 -3.82 20.30 11.17
CA ARG A 241 -2.42 20.48 10.77
C ARG A 241 -2.20 21.98 10.61
N LYS A 242 -2.08 22.70 11.74
CA LYS A 242 -2.14 24.18 11.75
C LYS A 242 -1.08 24.81 10.84
N LEU A 243 0.12 24.23 10.75
CA LEU A 243 1.20 24.76 9.90
C LEU A 243 0.93 24.59 8.41
N ALA A 244 0.26 23.50 8.02
CA ALA A 244 -0.11 23.22 6.64
C ALA A 244 -1.47 23.82 6.26
N ASN A 245 -2.15 24.51 7.19
CA ASN A 245 -3.53 24.97 7.05
C ASN A 245 -4.48 23.88 6.51
N ALA A 246 -4.36 22.67 7.06
CA ALA A 246 -5.09 21.49 6.64
C ALA A 246 -5.62 20.70 7.85
N HIS A 247 -6.31 19.59 7.62
CA HIS A 247 -6.56 18.60 8.68
C HIS A 247 -6.21 17.18 8.23
N GLN A 248 -5.96 16.35 9.24
CA GLN A 248 -5.77 14.91 9.11
C GLN A 248 -7.15 14.29 8.84
N ALA A 249 -7.28 13.43 7.83
CA ALA A 249 -8.58 12.95 7.38
C ALA A 249 -8.68 11.42 7.39
N LEU A 250 -9.83 10.90 7.79
CA LEU A 250 -10.13 9.46 7.68
C LEU A 250 -10.58 9.19 6.24
N LEU A 251 -9.78 8.46 5.47
CA LEU A 251 -10.12 8.10 4.10
C LEU A 251 -11.09 6.92 4.07
N ALA A 252 -10.80 5.88 4.85
CA ALA A 252 -11.62 4.68 4.91
C ALA A 252 -11.42 3.89 6.19
N THR A 253 -12.35 2.98 6.46
CA THR A 253 -12.32 2.02 7.56
C THR A 253 -12.70 0.65 7.04
N ASN A 254 -12.09 -0.40 7.60
CA ASN A 254 -12.40 -1.80 7.25
C ASN A 254 -12.32 -2.08 5.75
N THR A 255 -11.18 -1.74 5.14
CA THR A 255 -10.91 -2.01 3.73
C THR A 255 -10.12 -3.30 3.54
N GLY A 256 -10.16 -3.86 2.33
CA GLY A 256 -9.42 -5.05 1.96
C GLY A 256 -9.99 -6.32 2.58
N ARG A 257 -9.11 -7.29 2.85
CA ARG A 257 -9.46 -8.58 3.44
C ARG A 257 -9.93 -8.44 4.88
N SER A 258 -10.67 -9.44 5.38
CA SER A 258 -11.29 -9.36 6.71
C SER A 258 -10.27 -9.30 7.86
N GLY A 259 -9.10 -9.95 7.68
CA GLY A 259 -8.03 -10.00 8.67
C GLY A 259 -6.76 -10.65 8.13
N TRP A 260 -5.79 -10.83 9.03
CA TRP A 260 -4.42 -11.24 8.69
C TRP A 260 -4.34 -12.57 7.93
N SER A 261 -5.01 -13.61 8.42
CA SER A 261 -4.91 -14.96 7.85
C SER A 261 -5.44 -15.04 6.42
N GLU A 262 -6.58 -14.38 6.15
CA GLU A 262 -7.17 -14.32 4.80
C GLU A 262 -6.26 -13.54 3.85
N TRP A 263 -5.72 -12.42 4.32
CA TRP A 263 -4.79 -11.62 3.52
C TRP A 263 -3.49 -12.35 3.22
N LYS A 264 -2.89 -13.04 4.19
CA LYS A 264 -1.66 -13.82 3.96
C LYS A 264 -1.88 -14.92 2.93
N ALA A 265 -2.99 -15.65 3.02
CA ALA A 265 -3.34 -16.67 2.03
C ALA A 265 -3.56 -16.07 0.63
N HIS A 266 -4.18 -14.89 0.55
CA HIS A 266 -4.34 -14.14 -0.70
C HIS A 266 -3.00 -13.74 -1.31
N MET A 267 -2.07 -13.19 -0.51
CA MET A 267 -0.73 -12.83 -0.96
C MET A 267 0.09 -14.04 -1.45
N GLU A 268 -0.03 -15.18 -0.75
CA GLU A 268 0.61 -16.43 -1.15
C GLU A 268 0.04 -16.98 -2.45
N ALA A 269 -1.28 -16.87 -2.68
CA ALA A 269 -1.93 -17.28 -3.92
C ALA A 269 -1.58 -16.39 -5.12
N MET A 270 -1.28 -15.11 -4.89
CA MET A 270 -0.86 -14.17 -5.94
C MET A 270 0.56 -14.42 -6.46
N ASN A 271 1.34 -15.32 -5.85
CA ASN A 271 2.76 -15.53 -6.14
C ASN A 271 3.59 -14.23 -6.10
N LEU A 272 3.16 -13.23 -5.33
CA LEU A 272 3.96 -12.05 -5.08
C LEU A 272 5.13 -12.48 -4.18
N PRO A 273 6.41 -12.26 -4.59
CA PRO A 273 7.59 -12.66 -3.82
C PRO A 273 7.61 -12.03 -2.43
#